data_AF-A0A6G4QXJ5-F1
#
_entry.id   AF-A0A6G4QXJ5-F1
#
_cell.length_a   1.000
_cell.length_b   1.000
_cell.length_c   1.000
_cell.angle_alpha   90.00
_cell.angle_beta   90.00
_cell.angle_gamma   90.00
#
_symmetry.space_group_name_H-M   'P 1'
#
loop_
_entity.id
_entity.type
_entity.pdbx_description
1 polymer ?
#
loop_
_entity_poly.entity_id
_entity_poly.type
_entity_poly.pdbx_seq_one_letter_code
_entity_poly.pdbx_strand_id
1 'polypeptide(L)'
;MEVVGDIGIFESQKACGPLRRHLFGAKRFLPWLMLLVYMAALLAASSLADWLAPGTGLLGLLAVAIPAVLLWRRICGRMAPKAWMARGVPMQVATTYRADEAGLTIVWPHYETRLAWAGVSQIAPGHKSWLFIGPGQAFFLPVRFFADAAAETAFLKACYDHLDPVAQARSKDLAARLATSQA
;
A
#
# COMPACT_ATOMS: atom_id res chain seq x y z
N MET A 1 -9.36 22.06 8.08
CA MET A 1 -8.61 21.44 9.21
C MET A 1 -7.23 21.01 8.72
N GLU A 2 -6.20 21.12 9.56
CA GLU A 2 -4.81 20.88 9.16
C GLU A 2 -4.11 19.93 10.14
N VAL A 3 -3.29 19.02 9.59
CA VAL A 3 -2.53 18.02 10.34
C VAL A 3 -1.14 17.92 9.72
N VAL A 4 -0.09 17.97 10.55
CA VAL A 4 1.31 18.06 10.10
C VAL A 4 2.13 16.91 10.69
N GLY A 5 3.04 16.34 9.90
CA GLY A 5 4.05 15.43 10.43
C GLY A 5 5.03 14.93 9.37
N ASP A 6 6.01 14.14 9.79
CA ASP A 6 7.02 13.59 8.90
C ASP A 6 6.64 12.20 8.37
N ILE A 7 6.68 12.03 7.05
CA ILE A 7 6.41 10.76 6.37
C ILE A 7 7.72 10.14 5.91
N GLY A 8 7.91 8.85 6.21
CA GLY A 8 8.99 8.07 5.62
C GLY A 8 8.70 7.74 4.16
N ILE A 9 9.67 7.90 3.26
CA ILE A 9 9.47 7.73 1.80
C ILE A 9 8.95 6.33 1.37
N PHE A 10 9.09 5.29 2.21
CA PHE A 10 8.55 3.94 1.98
C PHE A 10 7.42 3.53 2.92
N GLU A 11 6.92 4.46 3.72
CA GLU A 11 5.83 4.19 4.65
C GLU A 11 4.53 3.86 3.91
N SER A 12 4.32 4.45 2.74
CA SER A 12 3.21 4.19 1.83
C SER A 12 3.02 2.70 1.53
N GLN A 13 4.13 1.96 1.32
CA GLN A 13 4.09 0.53 1.02
C GLN A 13 3.54 -0.29 2.20
N LYS A 14 3.87 0.11 3.42
CA LYS A 14 3.36 -0.55 4.65
C LYS A 14 1.91 -0.14 4.89
N ALA A 15 1.61 1.15 4.78
CA ALA A 15 0.28 1.73 4.97
C ALA A 15 -0.77 1.04 4.08
N CYS A 16 -0.44 0.82 2.80
CA CYS A 16 -1.32 0.18 1.80
C CYS A 16 -1.31 -1.36 1.84
N GLY A 17 -0.55 -2.00 2.74
CA GLY A 17 -0.53 -3.46 2.87
C GLY A 17 -1.92 -4.09 3.06
N PRO A 18 -2.76 -3.58 3.97
CA PRO A 18 -4.13 -4.03 4.15
C PRO A 18 -5.01 -3.82 2.91
N LEU A 19 -4.79 -2.74 2.15
CA LEU A 19 -5.56 -2.43 0.95
C LEU A 19 -5.46 -3.54 -0.10
N ARG A 20 -4.29 -4.17 -0.24
CA ARG A 20 -4.11 -5.31 -1.17
C ARG A 20 -5.02 -6.49 -0.82
N ARG A 21 -5.28 -6.74 0.47
CA ARG A 21 -6.23 -7.77 0.92
C ARG A 21 -7.66 -7.40 0.56
N HIS A 22 -8.01 -6.12 0.75
CA HIS A 22 -9.35 -5.61 0.48
C HIS A 22 -9.68 -5.60 -1.02
N LEU A 23 -8.79 -5.09 -1.87
CA LEU A 23 -9.03 -4.97 -3.31
C LEU A 23 -9.04 -6.31 -4.05
N PHE A 24 -8.08 -7.18 -3.76
CA PHE A 24 -7.87 -8.40 -4.56
C PHE A 24 -8.42 -9.67 -3.91
N GLY A 25 -8.78 -9.64 -2.62
CA GLY A 25 -9.26 -10.84 -1.91
C GLY A 25 -8.31 -12.04 -2.08
N ALA A 26 -8.83 -13.17 -2.53
CA ALA A 26 -8.03 -14.37 -2.83
C ALA A 26 -7.12 -14.21 -4.06
N LYS A 27 -7.50 -13.36 -5.03
CA LYS A 27 -6.72 -13.13 -6.27
C LYS A 27 -5.35 -12.50 -6.00
N ARG A 28 -5.11 -11.95 -4.79
CA ARG A 28 -3.78 -11.48 -4.37
C ARG A 28 -2.69 -12.56 -4.43
N PHE A 29 -3.06 -13.83 -4.47
CA PHE A 29 -2.15 -14.96 -4.60
C PHE A 29 -1.87 -15.38 -6.05
N LEU A 30 -2.55 -14.78 -7.03
CA LEU A 30 -2.39 -15.12 -8.45
C LEU A 30 -0.93 -15.02 -8.94
N PRO A 31 -0.13 -13.99 -8.58
CA PRO A 31 1.28 -13.96 -8.98
C PRO A 31 2.09 -15.14 -8.43
N TRP A 32 1.77 -15.62 -7.22
CA TRP A 32 2.42 -16.79 -6.65
C TRP A 32 2.00 -18.08 -7.35
N LEU A 33 0.72 -18.19 -7.74
CA LEU A 33 0.25 -19.30 -8.57
C LEU A 33 0.95 -19.29 -9.94
N MET A 34 1.07 -18.12 -10.60
CA MET A 34 1.78 -18.01 -11.87
C MET A 34 3.26 -18.37 -11.74
N LEU A 35 3.93 -17.95 -10.66
CA LEU A 35 5.29 -18.38 -10.36
C LEU A 35 5.38 -19.90 -10.18
N LEU A 36 4.43 -20.51 -9.48
CA LEU A 36 4.39 -21.96 -9.29
C LEU A 36 4.17 -22.69 -10.61
N VAL A 37 3.26 -22.21 -11.47
CA VAL A 37 3.03 -22.76 -12.82
C VAL A 37 4.29 -22.64 -13.67
N TYR A 38 4.97 -21.48 -13.63
CA TYR A 38 6.23 -21.28 -14.33
C TYR A 38 7.32 -22.25 -13.84
N MET A 39 7.45 -22.40 -12.52
CA MET A 39 8.38 -23.36 -11.92
C MET A 39 8.04 -24.81 -12.31
N ALA A 40 6.77 -25.18 -12.36
CA ALA A 40 6.32 -26.49 -12.80
C ALA A 40 6.60 -26.73 -14.30
N ALA A 41 6.44 -25.71 -15.15
CA ALA A 41 6.78 -25.78 -16.57
C ALA A 41 8.29 -25.95 -16.77
N LEU A 42 9.12 -25.21 -16.03
CA LEU A 42 10.56 -25.40 -16.03
C LEU A 42 10.95 -26.80 -15.54
N LEU A 43 10.22 -27.32 -14.54
CA LEU A 43 10.35 -28.69 -14.06
C LEU A 43 10.14 -29.70 -15.18
N ALA A 44 9.01 -29.59 -15.87
CA ALA A 44 8.62 -30.50 -16.93
C ALA A 44 9.63 -30.47 -18.09
N ALA A 45 10.09 -29.27 -18.46
CA ALA A 45 11.13 -29.09 -19.46
C ALA A 45 12.47 -29.71 -19.02
N SER A 46 12.86 -29.51 -17.76
CA SER A 46 14.07 -30.10 -17.19
C SER A 46 13.99 -31.63 -17.14
N SER A 47 12.85 -32.19 -16.74
CA SER A 47 12.64 -33.65 -16.71
C SER A 47 12.67 -34.25 -18.11
N LEU A 48 12.11 -33.56 -19.10
CA LEU A 48 12.19 -33.95 -20.51
C LEU A 48 13.65 -33.92 -21.01
N ALA A 49 14.44 -32.94 -20.59
CA ALA A 49 15.86 -32.85 -20.90
C ALA A 49 16.70 -33.93 -20.19
N ASP A 50 16.42 -34.24 -18.91
CA ASP A 50 17.04 -35.35 -18.18
C ASP A 50 16.72 -36.72 -18.84
N TRP A 51 15.58 -36.84 -19.53
CA TRP A 51 15.26 -38.02 -20.34
C TRP A 51 16.21 -38.20 -21.53
N LEU A 52 16.76 -37.11 -22.06
CA LEU A 52 17.75 -37.10 -23.14
C LEU A 52 19.19 -37.20 -22.61
N ALA A 53 19.45 -36.73 -21.40
CA ALA A 53 20.76 -36.76 -20.74
C ALA A 53 20.59 -36.85 -19.20
N PRO A 54 20.66 -38.04 -18.58
CA PRO A 54 20.27 -38.22 -17.19
C PRO A 54 21.26 -37.59 -16.21
N GLY A 55 20.76 -36.96 -15.14
CA GLY A 55 21.45 -37.06 -13.85
C GLY A 55 21.16 -36.04 -12.76
N THR A 56 20.71 -34.81 -13.03
CA THR A 56 20.64 -33.80 -11.94
C THR A 56 19.73 -32.59 -12.17
N GLY A 57 19.03 -32.47 -13.31
CA GLY A 57 18.43 -31.19 -13.73
C GLY A 57 17.42 -30.61 -12.74
N LEU A 58 16.53 -31.47 -12.21
CA LEU A 58 15.44 -31.08 -11.33
C LEU A 58 15.90 -30.52 -9.96
N LEU A 59 16.74 -31.27 -9.26
CA LEU A 59 17.22 -30.88 -7.93
C LEU A 59 18.13 -29.64 -8.01
N GLY A 60 18.96 -29.55 -9.05
CA GLY A 60 19.78 -28.37 -9.31
C GLY A 60 18.95 -27.11 -9.57
N LEU A 61 17.92 -27.22 -10.44
CA LEU A 61 17.05 -26.09 -10.76
C LEU A 61 16.32 -25.55 -9.52
N LEU A 62 15.72 -26.42 -8.71
CA LEU A 62 15.00 -26.01 -7.50
C LEU A 62 15.95 -25.42 -6.44
N ALA A 63 17.13 -26.01 -6.27
CA ALA A 63 18.16 -25.54 -5.34
C ALA A 63 18.69 -24.14 -5.71
N VAL A 64 18.64 -23.74 -6.99
CA VAL A 64 19.08 -22.41 -7.45
C VAL A 64 17.92 -21.41 -7.46
N ALA A 65 16.76 -21.79 -8.00
CA ALA A 65 15.64 -20.88 -8.23
C ALA A 65 15.01 -20.35 -6.94
N ILE A 66 14.82 -21.20 -5.92
CA ILE A 66 14.19 -20.80 -4.66
C ILE A 66 15.05 -19.74 -3.93
N PRO A 67 16.36 -19.97 -3.70
CA PRO A 67 17.22 -18.94 -3.12
C PRO A 67 17.31 -17.69 -3.98
N ALA A 68 17.36 -17.82 -5.32
CA ALA A 68 17.41 -16.66 -6.22
C ALA A 68 16.19 -15.75 -6.08
N VAL A 69 14.96 -16.31 -6.03
CA VAL A 69 13.74 -15.52 -5.84
C VAL A 69 13.70 -14.86 -4.46
N LEU A 70 14.08 -15.58 -3.40
CA LEU A 70 14.13 -15.02 -2.05
C LEU A 70 15.18 -13.91 -1.93
N LEU A 71 16.35 -14.11 -2.53
CA LEU A 71 17.43 -13.13 -2.58
C LEU A 71 17.02 -11.90 -3.40
N TRP A 72 16.41 -12.10 -4.57
CA TRP A 72 15.87 -11.03 -5.41
C TRP A 72 14.88 -10.16 -4.63
N ARG A 73 13.90 -10.77 -3.96
CA ARG A 73 12.92 -10.04 -3.13
C ARG A 73 13.62 -9.20 -2.04
N ARG A 74 14.64 -9.75 -1.40
CA ARG A 74 15.41 -9.06 -0.34
C ARG A 74 16.26 -7.91 -0.89
N ILE A 75 16.88 -8.10 -2.05
CA ILE A 75 17.72 -7.11 -2.72
C ILE A 75 16.84 -5.96 -3.26
N CYS A 76 15.83 -6.26 -4.09
CA CYS A 76 14.99 -5.24 -4.71
C CYS A 76 14.28 -4.36 -3.69
N GLY A 77 13.80 -4.94 -2.58
CA GLY A 77 13.17 -4.17 -1.50
C GLY A 77 14.10 -3.16 -0.80
N ARG A 78 15.42 -3.35 -0.89
CA ARG A 78 16.43 -2.46 -0.29
C ARG A 78 17.09 -1.52 -1.32
N MET A 79 17.10 -1.89 -2.59
CA MET A 79 17.72 -1.10 -3.65
C MET A 79 17.01 0.23 -3.88
N ALA A 80 15.67 0.24 -3.96
CA ALA A 80 14.93 1.47 -4.20
C ALA A 80 15.20 2.55 -3.13
N PRO A 81 15.10 2.26 -1.82
CA PRO A 81 15.50 3.22 -0.78
C PRO A 81 16.91 3.76 -0.92
N LYS A 82 17.88 2.87 -1.13
CA LYS A 82 19.28 3.26 -1.26
C LYS A 82 19.52 4.13 -2.48
N ALA A 83 18.89 3.81 -3.62
CA ALA A 83 19.02 4.57 -4.85
C ALA A 83 18.41 5.98 -4.72
N TRP A 84 17.29 6.13 -4.02
CA TRP A 84 16.70 7.45 -3.74
C TRP A 84 17.56 8.28 -2.79
N MET A 85 18.06 7.67 -1.70
CA MET A 85 18.99 8.35 -0.78
C MET A 85 20.29 8.76 -1.47
N ALA A 86 20.84 7.93 -2.36
CA ALA A 86 22.04 8.24 -3.13
C ALA A 86 21.85 9.44 -4.08
N ARG A 87 20.59 9.78 -4.43
CA ARG A 87 20.22 10.98 -5.19
C ARG A 87 19.91 12.18 -4.30
N GLY A 88 20.17 12.09 -2.99
CA GLY A 88 19.90 13.16 -2.03
C GLY A 88 18.44 13.29 -1.61
N VAL A 89 17.57 12.34 -1.95
CA VAL A 89 16.17 12.40 -1.51
C VAL A 89 16.10 12.08 -0.02
N PRO A 90 15.52 12.96 0.81
CA PRO A 90 15.47 12.76 2.26
C PRO A 90 14.61 11.55 2.63
N MET A 91 15.01 10.85 3.68
CA MET A 91 14.30 9.67 4.17
C MET A 91 12.94 9.99 4.81
N GLN A 92 12.81 11.21 5.30
CA GLN A 92 11.61 11.75 5.90
C GLN A 92 11.29 13.10 5.26
N VAL A 93 10.03 13.33 4.99
CA VAL A 93 9.56 14.57 4.37
C VAL A 93 8.41 15.12 5.20
N ALA A 94 8.55 16.37 5.64
CA ALA A 94 7.49 17.11 6.30
C ALA A 94 6.28 17.18 5.35
N THR A 95 5.16 16.63 5.80
CA THR A 95 3.93 16.52 5.01
C THR A 95 2.79 17.12 5.80
N THR A 96 2.00 17.95 5.13
CA THR A 96 0.84 18.62 5.71
C THR A 96 -0.42 18.15 5.00
N TYR A 97 -1.44 17.77 5.76
CA TYR A 97 -2.75 17.38 5.26
C TYR A 97 -3.75 18.47 5.60
N ARG A 98 -4.41 19.01 4.59
CA ARG A 98 -5.44 20.04 4.72
C ARG A 98 -6.74 19.52 4.14
N ALA A 99 -7.75 19.38 4.98
CA ALA A 99 -9.11 19.10 4.56
C ALA A 99 -9.88 20.42 4.50
N ASP A 100 -10.41 20.75 3.33
CA ASP A 100 -11.27 21.90 3.08
C ASP A 100 -12.55 21.48 2.33
N GLU A 101 -13.41 22.43 1.97
CA GLU A 101 -14.69 22.15 1.30
C GLU A 101 -14.52 21.47 -0.06
N ALA A 102 -13.38 21.67 -0.72
CA ALA A 102 -13.17 21.20 -2.08
C ALA A 102 -12.37 19.89 -2.15
N GLY A 103 -11.57 19.57 -1.12
CA GLY A 103 -10.86 18.31 -1.08
C GLY A 103 -9.92 18.12 0.11
N LEU A 104 -9.16 17.04 0.01
CA LEU A 104 -7.97 16.79 0.81
C LEU A 104 -6.73 17.20 0.02
N THR A 105 -6.04 18.23 0.49
CA THR A 105 -4.76 18.66 -0.07
C THR A 105 -3.62 18.13 0.79
N ILE A 106 -2.67 17.44 0.15
CA ILE A 106 -1.46 16.94 0.76
C ILE A 106 -0.31 17.81 0.24
N VAL A 107 0.33 18.53 1.14
CA VAL A 107 1.40 19.48 0.83
C VAL A 107 2.73 18.89 1.28
N TRP A 108 3.64 18.75 0.32
CA TRP A 108 5.05 18.43 0.54
C TRP A 108 5.90 19.69 0.27
N PRO A 109 7.21 19.70 0.62
CA PRO A 109 8.04 20.89 0.48
C PRO A 109 8.16 21.45 -0.94
N HIS A 110 7.95 20.61 -1.97
CA HIS A 110 8.19 20.97 -3.36
C HIS A 110 7.00 20.74 -4.29
N TYR A 111 5.92 20.14 -3.80
CA TYR A 111 4.73 19.87 -4.58
C TYR A 111 3.54 19.64 -3.65
N GLU A 112 2.34 19.77 -4.20
CA GLU A 112 1.11 19.40 -3.52
C GLU A 112 0.32 18.42 -4.38
N THR A 113 -0.56 17.66 -3.74
CA THR A 113 -1.52 16.80 -4.40
C THR A 113 -2.88 17.07 -3.79
N ARG A 114 -3.84 17.41 -4.64
CA ARG A 114 -5.21 17.69 -4.23
C ARG A 114 -6.11 16.54 -4.66
N LEU A 115 -6.81 15.97 -3.68
CA LEU A 115 -7.84 14.98 -3.89
C LEU A 115 -9.19 15.70 -3.77
N ALA A 116 -9.87 15.92 -4.88
CA ALA A 116 -11.26 16.37 -4.83
C ALA A 116 -12.12 15.30 -4.13
N TRP A 117 -13.08 15.73 -3.30
CA TRP A 117 -13.94 14.78 -2.58
C TRP A 117 -14.71 13.84 -3.51
N ALA A 118 -15.16 14.33 -4.66
CA ALA A 118 -15.79 13.52 -5.70
C ALA A 118 -14.87 12.43 -6.29
N GLY A 119 -13.55 12.56 -6.15
CA GLY A 119 -12.56 11.57 -6.54
C GLY A 119 -12.22 10.57 -5.44
N VAL A 120 -12.72 10.75 -4.21
CA VAL A 120 -12.50 9.82 -3.11
C VAL A 120 -13.62 8.79 -3.12
N SER A 121 -13.27 7.56 -3.52
CA SER A 121 -14.23 6.46 -3.62
C SER A 121 -14.52 5.78 -2.29
N GLN A 122 -13.59 5.84 -1.33
CA GLN A 122 -13.78 5.38 0.06
C GLN A 122 -12.62 5.84 0.97
N ILE A 123 -12.89 5.89 2.28
CA ILE A 123 -11.89 5.99 3.34
C ILE A 123 -11.86 4.67 4.12
N ALA A 124 -10.68 4.07 4.26
CA ALA A 124 -10.51 2.76 4.89
C ALA A 124 -9.29 2.71 5.83
N PRO A 125 -9.28 1.82 6.83
CA PRO A 125 -8.11 1.64 7.68
C PRO A 125 -6.95 0.98 6.92
N GLY A 126 -5.77 1.55 7.09
CA GLY A 126 -4.48 1.00 6.68
C GLY A 126 -3.64 0.57 7.88
N HIS A 127 -2.37 0.21 7.65
CA HIS A 127 -1.47 -0.14 8.75
C HIS A 127 -1.01 1.12 9.49
N LYS A 128 -1.59 1.39 10.67
CA LYS A 128 -1.33 2.60 11.49
C LYS A 128 -1.57 3.91 10.73
N SER A 129 -2.48 3.88 9.77
CA SER A 129 -2.82 5.00 8.90
C SER A 129 -4.26 4.89 8.43
N TRP A 130 -4.85 6.00 8.01
CA TRP A 130 -6.07 6.02 7.20
C TRP A 130 -5.72 6.07 5.74
N LEU A 131 -6.55 5.46 4.89
CA LEU A 131 -6.37 5.44 3.45
C LEU A 131 -7.52 6.20 2.77
N PHE A 132 -7.19 7.20 1.96
CA PHE A 132 -8.09 7.90 1.07
C PHE A 132 -7.93 7.31 -0.33
N ILE A 133 -8.93 6.53 -0.76
CA ILE A 133 -8.82 5.68 -1.95
C ILE A 133 -9.60 6.32 -3.09
N GLY A 134 -8.92 6.58 -4.19
CA GLY A 134 -9.51 7.12 -5.43
C GLY A 134 -9.30 6.18 -6.62
N PRO A 135 -9.55 6.66 -7.85
CA PRO A 135 -9.32 5.88 -9.07
C PRO A 135 -7.84 5.54 -9.23
N GLY A 136 -7.49 4.26 -9.09
CA GLY A 136 -6.14 3.74 -9.36
C GLY A 136 -5.07 4.08 -8.31
N GLN A 137 -5.39 4.87 -7.28
CA GLN A 137 -4.43 5.29 -6.27
C GLN A 137 -5.05 5.39 -4.87
N ALA A 138 -4.20 5.24 -3.85
CA ALA A 138 -4.57 5.44 -2.46
C ALA A 138 -3.53 6.33 -1.78
N PHE A 139 -4.02 7.35 -1.11
CA PHE A 139 -3.21 8.21 -0.25
C PHE A 139 -3.39 7.76 1.18
N PHE A 140 -2.37 7.92 2.01
CA PHE A 140 -2.42 7.50 3.40
C PHE A 140 -2.17 8.69 4.32
N LEU A 141 -2.80 8.68 5.49
CA LEU A 141 -2.62 9.66 6.56
C LEU A 141 -2.24 8.90 7.84
N PRO A 142 -0.98 8.98 8.32
CA PRO A 142 -0.55 8.28 9.52
C PRO A 142 -1.33 8.72 10.76
N VAL A 143 -1.78 7.76 11.57
CA VAL A 143 -2.53 8.05 12.81
C VAL A 143 -1.68 8.87 13.80
N ARG A 144 -0.35 8.69 13.78
CA ARG A 144 0.58 9.42 14.66
C ARG A 144 0.62 10.93 14.40
N PHE A 145 0.00 11.44 13.33
CA PHE A 145 -0.02 12.88 13.06
C PHE A 145 -1.09 13.60 13.88
N PHE A 146 -2.06 12.87 14.42
CA PHE A 146 -3.06 13.44 15.30
C PHE A 146 -2.51 13.55 16.72
N ALA A 147 -2.83 14.64 17.40
CA ALA A 147 -2.44 14.85 18.79
C ALA A 147 -3.04 13.79 19.72
N ASP A 148 -4.29 13.42 19.46
CA ASP A 148 -5.03 12.40 20.21
C ASP A 148 -6.13 11.76 19.35
N ALA A 149 -6.85 10.80 19.94
CA ALA A 149 -7.95 10.10 19.28
C ALA A 149 -9.16 11.00 18.99
N ALA A 150 -9.36 12.08 19.75
CA ALA A 150 -10.47 13.01 19.53
C ALA A 150 -10.21 13.88 18.29
N ALA A 151 -8.98 14.39 18.14
CA ALA A 151 -8.52 15.11 16.96
C ALA A 151 -8.57 14.22 15.71
N GLU A 152 -8.16 12.96 15.82
CA GLU A 152 -8.31 11.95 14.76
C GLU A 152 -9.78 11.81 14.34
N THR A 153 -10.69 11.56 15.29
CA THR A 153 -12.12 11.37 15.02
C THR A 153 -12.76 12.62 14.41
N ALA A 154 -12.46 13.81 14.94
CA ALA A 154 -12.98 15.07 14.42
C ALA A 154 -12.56 15.31 12.96
N PHE A 155 -11.27 15.09 12.65
CA PHE A 155 -10.75 15.24 11.31
C PHE A 155 -11.40 14.25 10.34
N LEU A 156 -11.47 12.97 10.71
CA LEU A 156 -12.05 11.93 9.85
C LEU A 156 -13.55 12.12 9.64
N LYS A 157 -14.27 12.58 10.67
CA LYS A 157 -15.68 12.93 10.53
C LYS A 157 -15.86 14.06 9.52
N ALA A 158 -15.06 15.12 9.62
CA ALA A 158 -15.11 16.21 8.65
C ALA A 158 -14.83 15.71 7.22
N CYS A 159 -13.84 14.84 7.01
CA CYS A 159 -13.61 14.23 5.71
C CYS A 159 -14.77 13.34 5.23
N TYR A 160 -15.36 12.54 6.12
CA TYR A 160 -16.46 11.64 5.81
C TYR A 160 -17.74 12.39 5.39
N ASP A 161 -18.03 13.50 6.05
CA ASP A 161 -19.19 14.35 5.76
C ASP A 161 -19.13 14.97 4.34
N HIS A 162 -17.94 15.10 3.76
CA HIS A 162 -17.74 15.58 2.38
C HIS A 162 -17.82 14.48 1.31
N LEU A 163 -17.80 13.21 1.69
CA LEU A 163 -17.89 12.11 0.73
C LEU A 163 -19.29 12.03 0.11
N ASP A 164 -19.36 11.59 -1.14
CA ASP A 164 -20.65 11.26 -1.75
C ASP A 164 -21.30 10.06 -1.01
N PRO A 165 -22.64 9.92 -1.03
CA PRO A 165 -23.32 8.85 -0.30
C PRO A 165 -22.85 7.43 -0.65
N VAL A 166 -22.44 7.19 -1.90
CA VAL A 166 -21.89 5.89 -2.34
C VAL A 166 -20.51 5.66 -1.73
N ALA A 167 -19.64 6.67 -1.71
CA ALA A 167 -18.35 6.59 -1.05
C ALA A 167 -18.48 6.43 0.48
N GLN A 168 -19.44 7.10 1.10
CA GLN A 168 -19.80 6.90 2.51
C GLN A 168 -20.20 5.44 2.78
N ALA A 169 -21.10 4.88 1.94
CA ALA A 169 -21.55 3.50 2.07
C ALA A 169 -20.43 2.45 1.89
N ARG A 170 -19.37 2.77 1.13
CA ARG A 170 -18.17 1.94 1.00
C ARG A 170 -17.22 2.07 2.18
N SER A 171 -17.23 3.20 2.88
CA SER A 171 -16.35 3.55 4.00
C SER A 171 -16.83 2.98 5.35
N LYS A 172 -17.26 1.71 5.36
CA LYS A 172 -17.97 1.07 6.49
C LYS A 172 -17.15 1.03 7.78
N ASP A 173 -15.86 0.73 7.66
CA ASP A 173 -14.96 0.65 8.81
C ASP A 173 -14.81 2.01 9.50
N LEU A 174 -14.78 3.10 8.71
CA LEU A 174 -14.76 4.45 9.25
C LEU A 174 -16.10 4.79 9.91
N ALA A 175 -17.23 4.52 9.24
CA ALA A 175 -18.55 4.78 9.78
C ALA A 175 -18.78 4.06 11.12
N ALA A 176 -18.36 2.79 11.23
CA ALA A 176 -18.43 2.02 12.47
C ALA A 176 -17.62 2.67 13.60
N ARG A 177 -16.39 3.14 13.32
CA ARG A 177 -15.55 3.83 14.30
C ARG A 177 -16.16 5.16 14.77
N LEU A 178 -16.71 5.93 13.84
CA LEU A 178 -17.35 7.21 14.15
C LEU A 178 -18.59 7.01 15.05
N ALA A 179 -19.35 5.94 14.83
CA ALA A 179 -20.49 5.59 15.69
C ALA A 179 -20.05 5.21 17.11
N THR A 180 -18.99 4.43 17.28
CA THR A 180 -18.48 4.06 18.61
C THR A 180 -17.93 5.24 19.41
N SER A 181 -17.46 6.29 18.73
CA SER A 181 -16.89 7.47 19.40
C SER A 181 -17.94 8.46 19.92
N GLN A 182 -19.22 8.25 19.56
CA GLN A 182 -20.35 9.09 19.99
C GLN A 182 -21.17 8.48 21.14
N ALA A 183 -20.90 7.21 21.48
CA ALA A 183 -21.54 6.47 22.57
C ALA A 183 -20.71 6.57 23.85
#